data_AF-A0A4P5X415-F1
#
_entry.id   AF-A0A4P5X415-F1
#
_cell.length_a   1.000
_cell.length_b   1.000
_cell.length_c   1.000
_cell.angle_alpha   90.00
_cell.angle_beta   90.00
_cell.angle_gamma   90.00
#
_symmetry.space_group_name_H-M   'P 1'
#
loop_
_entity.id
_entity.type
_entity.pdbx_description
1 polymer ?
#
loop_
_entity_poly.entity_id
_entity_poly.type
_entity_poly.pdbx_seq_one_letter_code
_entity_poly.pdbx_strand_id
1 'polypeptide(L)'
;MNPMVKLSALAVMALCAACGVAADPAPAKPAGARVGYMLILFGCEDAVVKAAGIDMHKTLGGPYLGTWHDMIGQKGIRPGKLDGLERGDFDMLLLATPHCYPDAGNWAGAVGLDSTPAILCAAGVKNNPNFRLVWQSYYTPHTEPRGDKKVLHWKPRKDSPDGLLALEKLTDQINEKHGRKVMVISPVEEATCKLIEMVAAGKFPGITDPGELWGPWTRSHDPMWRPGSHLRTLFAYCNVATMYGVSPIGLNPDCSSLKFGGGKTFPEAFNDLAPITEEQRKIVQQIVWDTVSNYPYSGVKKP
;
A
#
# COMPACT_ATOMS: atom_id res chain seq x y z
N MET A 1 -57.52 -5.07 71.76
CA MET A 1 -57.10 -5.75 70.51
C MET A 1 -55.58 -5.69 70.43
N ASN A 2 -54.93 -6.80 70.75
CA ASN A 2 -53.52 -7.15 70.52
C ASN A 2 -53.38 -8.66 70.88
N PRO A 3 -52.33 -9.38 70.47
CA PRO A 3 -52.36 -10.21 69.26
C PRO A 3 -52.13 -11.71 69.52
N MET A 4 -52.43 -12.55 68.53
CA MET A 4 -52.01 -13.95 68.48
C MET A 4 -50.73 -14.08 67.67
N VAL A 5 -49.71 -14.65 68.31
CA VAL A 5 -48.45 -15.14 67.72
C VAL A 5 -48.72 -16.43 66.96
N LYS A 6 -48.06 -16.63 65.81
CA LYS A 6 -47.51 -17.94 65.43
C LYS A 6 -46.38 -17.82 64.39
N LEU A 7 -45.29 -18.50 64.73
CA LEU A 7 -44.05 -18.77 63.98
C LEU A 7 -44.28 -19.28 62.55
N SER A 8 -43.37 -18.95 61.63
CA SER A 8 -42.93 -19.88 60.58
C SER A 8 -41.51 -19.56 60.06
N ALA A 9 -40.78 -20.66 59.90
CA ALA A 9 -39.38 -20.89 59.53
C ALA A 9 -38.69 -19.94 58.53
N LEU A 10 -37.43 -19.61 58.86
CA LEU A 10 -36.40 -19.10 57.95
C LEU A 10 -35.93 -20.22 57.00
N ALA A 11 -35.94 -19.95 55.69
CA ALA A 11 -35.12 -20.67 54.71
C ALA A 11 -34.16 -19.66 54.07
N VAL A 12 -32.86 -19.80 54.35
CA VAL A 12 -31.80 -19.02 53.71
C VAL A 12 -31.41 -19.73 52.42
N MET A 13 -31.82 -19.18 51.28
CA MET A 13 -31.28 -19.56 49.98
C MET A 13 -30.20 -18.54 49.60
N ALA A 14 -28.94 -18.95 49.64
CA ALA A 14 -27.81 -18.16 49.18
C ALA A 14 -27.82 -18.13 47.63
N LEU A 15 -28.13 -16.98 47.04
CA LEU A 15 -27.88 -16.72 45.62
C LEU A 15 -26.39 -16.43 45.43
N CYS A 16 -25.66 -17.37 44.82
CA CYS A 16 -24.37 -17.07 44.20
C CYS A 16 -24.63 -16.27 42.91
N ALA A 17 -24.49 -14.95 42.96
CA ALA A 17 -24.44 -14.11 41.77
C ALA A 17 -23.09 -14.34 41.07
N ALA A 18 -23.10 -15.09 39.96
CA ALA A 18 -21.98 -15.14 39.04
C ALA A 18 -21.89 -13.78 38.33
N CYS A 19 -20.93 -12.94 38.74
CA CYS A 19 -20.52 -11.78 37.96
C CYS A 19 -19.84 -12.27 36.67
N GLY A 20 -20.63 -12.52 35.63
CA GLY A 20 -20.12 -12.65 34.28
C GLY A 20 -19.55 -11.29 33.87
N VAL A 21 -18.22 -11.18 33.82
CA VAL A 21 -17.55 -10.06 33.17
C VAL A 21 -17.92 -10.15 31.69
N ALA A 22 -18.82 -9.29 31.25
CA ALA A 22 -19.10 -9.14 29.82
C ALA A 22 -17.78 -8.73 29.16
N ALA A 23 -17.25 -9.60 28.31
CA ALA A 23 -16.08 -9.27 27.50
C ALA A 23 -16.43 -8.03 26.67
N ASP A 24 -15.54 -7.04 26.67
CA ASP A 24 -15.69 -5.86 25.83
C ASP A 24 -15.94 -6.30 24.37
N PRO A 25 -16.89 -5.66 23.66
CA PRO A 25 -17.14 -6.00 22.27
C PRO A 25 -15.83 -5.87 21.50
N ALA A 26 -15.48 -6.95 20.79
CA ALA A 26 -14.27 -6.96 19.97
C ALA A 26 -14.28 -5.72 19.04
N PRO A 27 -13.14 -5.03 18.90
CA PRO A 27 -13.07 -3.83 18.07
C PRO A 27 -13.60 -4.13 16.66
N ALA A 28 -14.44 -3.24 16.13
CA ALA A 28 -15.02 -3.41 14.81
C ALA A 28 -13.91 -3.54 13.77
N LYS A 29 -14.04 -4.54 12.87
CA LYS A 29 -13.08 -4.76 11.79
C LYS A 29 -13.04 -3.54 10.86
N PRO A 30 -11.88 -3.18 10.30
CA PRO A 30 -11.80 -2.14 9.29
C PRO A 30 -12.67 -2.50 8.07
N ALA A 31 -13.45 -1.54 7.58
CA ALA A 31 -14.29 -1.73 6.40
C ALA A 31 -13.44 -1.78 5.12
N GLY A 32 -13.71 -2.75 4.27
CA GLY A 32 -13.07 -2.92 2.97
C GLY A 32 -13.72 -2.09 1.87
N ALA A 33 -13.21 -2.28 0.65
CA ALA A 33 -13.58 -1.50 -0.53
C ALA A 33 -13.45 -2.34 -1.80
N ARG A 34 -14.15 -1.94 -2.88
CA ARG A 34 -13.90 -2.43 -4.23
C ARG A 34 -12.69 -1.70 -4.81
N VAL A 35 -11.54 -2.36 -4.88
CA VAL A 35 -10.28 -1.74 -5.28
C VAL A 35 -9.84 -2.21 -6.65
N GLY A 36 -9.70 -1.27 -7.59
CA GLY A 36 -9.11 -1.56 -8.90
C GLY A 36 -7.59 -1.50 -8.83
N TYR A 37 -6.93 -2.62 -9.09
CA TYR A 37 -5.47 -2.71 -9.17
C TYR A 37 -4.99 -2.38 -10.58
N MET A 38 -4.02 -1.48 -10.68
CA MET A 38 -3.50 -0.97 -11.94
C MET A 38 -1.97 -1.04 -12.01
N LEU A 39 -1.47 -1.48 -13.17
CA LEU A 39 -0.06 -1.55 -13.52
C LEU A 39 0.75 -2.42 -12.53
N ILE A 40 1.89 -1.92 -12.04
CA ILE A 40 3.03 -2.73 -11.58
C ILE A 40 2.93 -2.95 -10.07
N LEU A 41 1.92 -3.72 -9.68
CA LEU A 41 1.78 -4.22 -8.32
C LEU A 41 2.43 -5.59 -8.22
N PHE A 42 3.18 -5.82 -7.13
CA PHE A 42 3.96 -7.05 -6.95
C PHE A 42 3.25 -8.09 -6.06
N GLY A 43 1.96 -7.89 -5.79
CA GLY A 43 0.98 -8.92 -5.45
C GLY A 43 0.82 -9.26 -3.96
N CYS A 44 1.55 -8.60 -3.07
CA CYS A 44 1.44 -8.88 -1.63
C CYS A 44 0.22 -8.18 -0.97
N GLU A 45 -0.46 -7.28 -1.68
CA GLU A 45 -1.54 -6.45 -1.16
C GLU A 45 -2.67 -7.28 -0.55
N ASP A 46 -3.18 -8.28 -1.28
CA ASP A 46 -4.33 -9.08 -0.82
C ASP A 46 -3.98 -9.96 0.39
N ALA A 47 -2.73 -10.43 0.47
CA ALA A 47 -2.24 -11.17 1.63
C ALA A 47 -2.18 -10.27 2.88
N VAL A 48 -1.75 -9.01 2.71
CA VAL A 48 -1.74 -8.00 3.79
C VAL A 48 -3.16 -7.61 4.18
N VAL A 49 -4.07 -7.40 3.22
CA VAL A 49 -5.49 -7.12 3.48
C VAL A 49 -6.11 -8.22 4.34
N LYS A 50 -5.88 -9.49 3.97
CA LYS A 50 -6.35 -10.65 4.72
C LYS A 50 -5.78 -10.69 6.12
N ALA A 51 -4.47 -10.46 6.28
CA ALA A 51 -3.80 -10.46 7.58
C ALA A 51 -4.30 -9.33 8.49
N ALA A 52 -4.66 -8.16 7.92
CA ALA A 52 -5.23 -7.03 8.64
C ALA A 52 -6.71 -7.24 9.04
N GLY A 53 -7.34 -8.33 8.59
CA GLY A 53 -8.74 -8.61 8.88
C GLY A 53 -9.72 -7.59 8.28
N ILE A 54 -9.33 -6.93 7.19
CA ILE A 54 -10.18 -5.96 6.47
C ILE A 54 -11.35 -6.71 5.85
N ASP A 55 -12.55 -6.42 6.32
CA ASP A 55 -13.75 -7.12 5.91
C ASP A 55 -14.27 -6.60 4.56
N MET A 56 -14.89 -7.45 3.74
CA MET A 56 -15.51 -7.03 2.47
C MET A 56 -14.58 -6.37 1.42
N HIS A 57 -13.25 -6.47 1.55
CA HIS A 57 -12.33 -6.08 0.47
C HIS A 57 -12.58 -6.91 -0.78
N LYS A 58 -12.60 -6.25 -1.94
CA LYS A 58 -12.73 -6.90 -3.25
C LYS A 58 -11.69 -6.34 -4.22
N THR A 59 -10.74 -7.18 -4.60
CA THR A 59 -9.79 -6.89 -5.69
C THR A 59 -10.50 -6.99 -7.04
N LEU A 60 -10.44 -5.91 -7.81
CA LEU A 60 -10.97 -5.81 -9.16
C LEU A 60 -9.83 -5.46 -10.13
N GLY A 61 -10.00 -5.81 -11.40
CA GLY A 61 -9.14 -5.28 -12.46
C GLY A 61 -9.45 -3.80 -12.67
N GLY A 62 -8.47 -2.92 -12.45
CA GLY A 62 -8.62 -1.50 -12.76
C GLY A 62 -8.65 -1.23 -14.28
N PRO A 63 -8.95 0.01 -14.69
CA PRO A 63 -8.84 0.43 -16.09
C PRO A 63 -7.47 0.10 -16.69
N TYR A 64 -7.45 -0.66 -17.80
CA TYR A 64 -6.22 -0.88 -18.54
C TYR A 64 -5.93 0.32 -19.45
N LEU A 65 -4.96 1.14 -19.04
CA LEU A 65 -4.51 2.32 -19.79
C LEU A 65 -3.32 2.03 -20.71
N GLY A 66 -2.82 0.79 -20.74
CA GLY A 66 -1.60 0.43 -21.45
C GLY A 66 -0.48 0.07 -20.48
N THR A 67 0.74 0.42 -20.86
CA THR A 67 1.97 0.26 -20.07
C THR A 67 2.27 1.52 -19.27
N TRP A 68 3.36 1.53 -18.49
CA TRP A 68 3.78 2.73 -17.75
C TRP A 68 4.16 3.91 -18.67
N HIS A 69 4.48 3.66 -19.94
CA HIS A 69 4.74 4.70 -20.94
C HIS A 69 3.46 5.42 -21.41
N ASP A 70 2.27 4.84 -21.16
CA ASP A 70 1.00 5.38 -21.63
C ASP A 70 0.35 6.35 -20.62
N MET A 71 1.10 6.76 -19.59
CA MET A 71 0.68 7.77 -18.60
C MET A 71 0.80 9.21 -19.14
N ILE A 72 0.24 9.43 -20.34
CA ILE A 72 0.40 10.65 -21.16
C ILE A 72 -0.89 11.48 -21.23
N GLY A 73 -1.63 11.54 -20.11
CA GLY A 73 -2.93 12.21 -20.03
C GLY A 73 -3.97 11.59 -20.94
N GLN A 74 -4.86 12.41 -21.49
CA GLN A 74 -5.98 11.96 -22.33
C GLN A 74 -5.53 11.15 -23.56
N LYS A 75 -4.32 11.41 -24.09
CA LYS A 75 -3.78 10.71 -25.27
C LYS A 75 -3.57 9.21 -25.04
N GLY A 76 -3.30 8.80 -23.80
CA GLY A 76 -3.09 7.39 -23.44
C GLY A 76 -4.41 6.65 -23.17
N ILE A 77 -5.51 7.37 -23.02
CA ILE A 77 -6.80 6.81 -22.62
C ILE A 77 -7.65 6.54 -23.85
N ARG A 78 -7.78 5.24 -24.18
CA ARG A 78 -8.64 4.78 -25.28
C ARG A 78 -10.13 4.90 -24.91
N PRO A 79 -11.04 5.04 -25.88
CA PRO A 79 -12.48 5.04 -25.64
C PRO A 79 -12.94 3.82 -24.84
N GLY A 80 -13.90 4.01 -23.92
CA GLY A 80 -14.47 2.94 -23.10
C GLY A 80 -13.63 2.52 -21.89
N LYS A 81 -12.37 2.98 -21.78
CA LYS A 81 -11.48 2.57 -20.67
C LYS A 81 -11.87 3.15 -19.32
N LEU A 82 -12.56 4.29 -19.30
CA LEU A 82 -12.99 4.93 -18.05
C LEU A 82 -14.41 4.52 -17.63
N ASP A 83 -15.15 3.77 -18.45
CA ASP A 83 -16.58 3.50 -18.22
C ASP A 83 -16.86 2.89 -16.84
N GLY A 84 -16.02 1.97 -16.37
CA GLY A 84 -16.19 1.37 -15.04
C GLY A 84 -15.97 2.37 -13.89
N LEU A 85 -15.00 3.29 -14.05
CA LEU A 85 -14.83 4.38 -13.08
C LEU A 85 -16.03 5.32 -13.11
N GLU A 86 -16.45 5.72 -14.30
CA GLU A 86 -17.56 6.64 -14.47
C GLU A 86 -18.88 6.07 -13.96
N ARG A 87 -19.10 4.75 -14.01
CA ARG A 87 -20.27 4.08 -13.41
C ARG A 87 -20.19 3.96 -11.89
N GLY A 88 -19.03 4.19 -11.27
CA GLY A 88 -18.84 4.00 -9.83
C GLY A 88 -18.60 2.53 -9.43
N ASP A 89 -18.03 1.72 -10.33
CA ASP A 89 -17.76 0.29 -10.07
C ASP A 89 -16.63 0.09 -9.02
N PHE A 90 -15.84 1.12 -8.79
CA PHE A 90 -14.69 1.13 -7.88
C PHE A 90 -14.90 2.15 -6.76
N ASP A 91 -14.48 1.78 -5.54
CA ASP A 91 -14.36 2.70 -4.41
C ASP A 91 -12.95 3.29 -4.32
N MET A 92 -11.94 2.53 -4.75
CA MET A 92 -10.58 3.01 -4.85
C MET A 92 -9.88 2.47 -6.11
N LEU A 93 -8.88 3.21 -6.60
CA LEU A 93 -7.84 2.66 -7.46
C LEU A 93 -6.51 2.65 -6.72
N LEU A 94 -5.75 1.57 -6.85
CA LEU A 94 -4.35 1.51 -6.47
C LEU A 94 -3.51 1.41 -7.75
N LEU A 95 -2.67 2.41 -7.98
CA LEU A 95 -1.85 2.51 -9.20
C LEU A 95 -0.38 2.62 -8.83
N ALA A 96 0.44 1.71 -9.39
CA ALA A 96 1.89 1.74 -9.27
C ALA A 96 2.56 1.78 -10.65
N THR A 97 3.47 2.74 -10.85
CA THR A 97 4.15 2.94 -12.13
C THR A 97 5.56 3.50 -11.92
N PRO A 98 6.59 3.05 -12.68
CA PRO A 98 7.91 3.67 -12.68
C PRO A 98 7.88 5.16 -13.03
N HIS A 99 6.96 5.58 -13.90
CA HIS A 99 6.75 6.98 -14.28
C HIS A 99 5.76 7.66 -13.31
N CYS A 100 5.97 7.51 -12.00
CA CYS A 100 5.05 7.99 -10.96
C CYS A 100 5.12 9.50 -10.71
N TYR A 101 6.15 10.19 -11.21
CA TYR A 101 6.34 11.63 -11.02
C TYR A 101 5.94 12.44 -12.25
N PRO A 102 5.32 13.63 -12.07
CA PRO A 102 5.06 14.54 -13.16
C PRO A 102 6.35 14.88 -13.91
N ASP A 103 6.41 14.48 -15.18
CA ASP A 103 7.55 14.75 -16.05
C ASP A 103 7.04 15.05 -17.46
N ALA A 104 7.40 16.21 -18.01
CA ALA A 104 6.84 16.68 -19.28
C ALA A 104 7.22 15.76 -20.46
N GLY A 105 8.38 15.10 -20.42
CA GLY A 105 8.79 14.14 -21.44
C GLY A 105 7.96 12.87 -21.37
N ASN A 106 7.99 12.19 -20.24
CA ASN A 106 7.32 10.91 -20.00
C ASN A 106 5.79 11.02 -20.02
N TRP A 107 5.22 12.16 -19.62
CA TRP A 107 3.77 12.40 -19.61
C TRP A 107 3.28 13.23 -20.80
N ALA A 108 4.13 13.41 -21.83
CA ALA A 108 3.81 14.14 -23.06
C ALA A 108 3.21 15.55 -22.83
N GLY A 109 3.72 16.25 -21.83
CA GLY A 109 3.30 17.59 -21.39
C GLY A 109 2.10 17.62 -20.45
N ALA A 110 1.39 16.51 -20.23
CA ALA A 110 0.18 16.45 -19.41
C ALA A 110 0.52 16.32 -17.91
N VAL A 111 1.11 17.35 -17.32
CA VAL A 111 1.61 17.37 -15.93
C VAL A 111 0.71 18.13 -14.94
N GLY A 112 -0.43 18.65 -15.40
CA GLY A 112 -1.39 19.39 -14.60
C GLY A 112 -2.73 18.66 -14.45
N LEU A 113 -3.83 19.41 -14.48
CA LEU A 113 -5.19 18.87 -14.36
C LEU A 113 -5.68 18.12 -15.62
N ASP A 114 -4.83 18.04 -16.64
CA ASP A 114 -4.93 17.22 -17.84
C ASP A 114 -4.12 15.91 -17.76
N SER A 115 -3.38 15.70 -16.67
CA SER A 115 -2.62 14.48 -16.41
C SER A 115 -3.51 13.26 -16.21
N THR A 116 -2.94 12.07 -16.40
CA THR A 116 -3.64 10.80 -16.17
C THR A 116 -4.24 10.69 -14.76
N PRO A 117 -3.53 10.96 -13.64
CA PRO A 117 -4.15 10.92 -12.31
C PRO A 117 -5.33 11.89 -12.16
N ALA A 118 -5.25 13.10 -12.73
CA ALA A 118 -6.34 14.07 -12.67
C ALA A 118 -7.58 13.58 -13.43
N ILE A 119 -7.39 12.97 -14.61
CA ILE A 119 -8.49 12.39 -15.41
C ILE A 119 -9.12 11.20 -14.68
N LEU A 120 -8.33 10.31 -14.08
CA LEU A 120 -8.84 9.18 -13.30
C LEU A 120 -9.65 9.64 -12.09
N CYS A 121 -9.19 10.66 -11.37
CA CYS A 121 -9.93 11.24 -10.25
C CYS A 121 -11.27 11.82 -10.72
N ALA A 122 -11.27 12.61 -11.80
CA ALA A 122 -12.49 13.19 -12.35
C ALA A 122 -13.51 12.15 -12.81
N ALA A 123 -13.05 11.07 -13.44
CA ALA A 123 -13.91 9.96 -13.85
C ALA A 123 -14.46 9.19 -12.65
N GLY A 124 -13.61 8.84 -11.68
CA GLY A 124 -14.00 8.04 -10.52
C GLY A 124 -15.02 8.71 -9.60
N VAL A 125 -14.97 10.06 -9.46
CA VAL A 125 -15.92 10.77 -8.59
C VAL A 125 -17.31 10.97 -9.21
N LYS A 126 -17.47 10.76 -10.52
CA LYS A 126 -18.67 11.11 -11.28
C LYS A 126 -19.95 10.49 -10.70
N ASN A 127 -19.91 9.19 -10.39
CA ASN A 127 -21.02 8.45 -9.76
C ASN A 127 -20.60 7.75 -8.45
N ASN A 128 -19.42 8.10 -7.92
CA ASN A 128 -18.97 7.67 -6.59
C ASN A 128 -18.26 8.83 -5.87
N PRO A 129 -18.97 9.68 -5.12
CA PRO A 129 -18.37 10.86 -4.48
C PRO A 129 -17.30 10.51 -3.43
N ASN A 130 -17.25 9.26 -2.98
CA ASN A 130 -16.27 8.77 -2.00
C ASN A 130 -15.04 8.13 -2.65
N PHE A 131 -14.97 8.07 -3.98
CA PHE A 131 -13.85 7.50 -4.72
C PHE A 131 -12.50 8.07 -4.26
N ARG A 132 -11.47 7.22 -4.22
CA ARG A 132 -10.07 7.63 -3.99
C ARG A 132 -9.10 6.99 -4.99
N LEU A 133 -8.16 7.77 -5.47
CA LEU A 133 -6.97 7.29 -6.16
C LEU A 133 -5.81 7.21 -5.15
N VAL A 134 -5.30 6.00 -4.93
CA VAL A 134 -4.05 5.74 -4.21
C VAL A 134 -2.94 5.61 -5.24
N TRP A 135 -2.10 6.64 -5.30
CA TRP A 135 -0.99 6.73 -6.24
C TRP A 135 0.32 6.32 -5.56
N GLN A 136 0.91 5.21 -5.99
CA GLN A 136 2.14 4.71 -5.40
C GLN A 136 3.37 5.42 -6.01
N SER A 137 4.17 6.04 -5.14
CA SER A 137 5.53 6.49 -5.46
C SER A 137 6.46 5.29 -5.67
N TYR A 138 7.46 5.41 -6.55
CA TYR A 138 8.28 4.26 -6.93
C TYR A 138 9.77 4.59 -6.89
N TYR A 139 10.56 3.72 -6.24
CA TYR A 139 12.02 3.79 -6.28
C TYR A 139 12.52 3.01 -7.49
N THR A 140 13.09 3.70 -8.47
CA THR A 140 13.71 3.04 -9.63
C THR A 140 15.13 2.61 -9.29
N PRO A 141 15.41 1.30 -9.15
CA PRO A 141 16.76 0.84 -8.84
C PRO A 141 17.66 1.01 -10.06
N HIS A 142 18.70 1.81 -9.90
CA HIS A 142 19.78 1.90 -10.88
C HIS A 142 20.99 1.14 -10.37
N THR A 143 21.71 0.48 -11.28
CA THR A 143 22.98 -0.17 -10.94
C THR A 143 24.11 0.28 -11.80
N GLU A 144 25.29 0.26 -11.21
CA GLU A 144 26.56 0.41 -11.89
C GLU A 144 27.36 -0.90 -11.86
N PRO A 145 28.08 -1.24 -12.94
CA PRO A 145 29.03 -2.35 -12.92
C PRO A 145 30.20 -2.06 -11.96
N ARG A 146 30.54 -3.03 -11.11
CA ARG A 146 31.73 -3.01 -10.25
C ARG A 146 32.43 -4.36 -10.31
N GLY A 147 33.38 -4.49 -11.23
CA GLY A 147 33.98 -5.78 -11.57
C GLY A 147 32.92 -6.72 -12.17
N ASP A 148 32.84 -7.95 -11.66
CA ASP A 148 31.87 -8.96 -12.10
C ASP A 148 30.47 -8.81 -11.46
N LYS A 149 30.27 -7.80 -10.61
CA LYS A 149 29.00 -7.56 -9.90
C LYS A 149 28.31 -6.30 -10.43
N LYS A 150 26.98 -6.26 -10.31
CA LYS A 150 26.20 -5.02 -10.35
C LYS A 150 25.96 -4.55 -8.93
N VAL A 151 26.19 -3.28 -8.67
CA VAL A 151 25.97 -2.66 -7.36
C VAL A 151 24.89 -1.61 -7.49
N LEU A 152 23.97 -1.54 -6.53
CA LEU A 152 22.94 -0.51 -6.49
C LEU A 152 23.60 0.86 -6.38
N HIS A 153 23.36 1.70 -7.39
CA HIS A 153 23.72 3.11 -7.33
C HIS A 153 22.65 3.84 -6.52
N TRP A 154 22.98 4.07 -5.25
CA TRP A 154 22.12 4.80 -4.32
C TRP A 154 22.94 5.85 -3.56
N LYS A 155 22.25 6.88 -3.06
CA LYS A 155 22.83 7.91 -2.20
C LYS A 155 21.82 8.24 -1.09
N PRO A 156 22.27 8.50 0.15
CA PRO A 156 21.39 8.99 1.19
C PRO A 156 20.70 10.27 0.74
N ARG A 157 19.40 10.39 1.03
CA ARG A 157 18.64 11.60 0.69
C ARG A 157 18.53 12.48 1.92
N LYS A 158 18.87 13.77 1.76
CA LYS A 158 18.66 14.78 2.82
C LYS A 158 17.32 15.49 2.66
N ASP A 159 16.92 15.69 1.40
CA ASP A 159 15.71 16.42 1.01
C ASP A 159 14.82 15.53 0.13
N SER A 160 13.53 15.83 0.10
CA SER A 160 12.58 15.19 -0.81
C SER A 160 12.99 15.45 -2.27
N PRO A 161 12.92 14.43 -3.15
CA PRO A 161 13.27 14.64 -4.56
C PRO A 161 12.26 15.55 -5.26
N ASP A 162 12.73 16.35 -6.22
CA ASP A 162 11.89 17.32 -6.96
C ASP A 162 10.64 16.67 -7.58
N GLY A 163 10.75 15.43 -8.07
CA GLY A 163 9.63 14.67 -8.61
C GLY A 163 8.53 14.39 -7.58
N LEU A 164 8.90 14.11 -6.33
CA LEU A 164 7.95 13.91 -5.23
C LEU A 164 7.25 15.22 -4.89
N LEU A 165 8.00 16.31 -4.74
CA LEU A 165 7.44 17.65 -4.50
C LEU A 165 6.47 18.08 -5.61
N ALA A 166 6.80 17.76 -6.88
CA ALA A 166 5.91 18.01 -8.01
C ALA A 166 4.62 17.17 -7.94
N LEU A 167 4.72 15.91 -7.53
CA LEU A 167 3.57 15.02 -7.35
C LEU A 167 2.68 15.48 -6.18
N GLU A 168 3.27 15.92 -5.07
CA GLU A 168 2.56 16.53 -3.94
C GLU A 168 1.77 17.76 -4.40
N LYS A 169 2.40 18.67 -5.13
CA LYS A 169 1.74 19.84 -5.71
C LYS A 169 0.59 19.48 -6.65
N LEU A 170 0.78 18.49 -7.53
CA LEU A 170 -0.28 18.00 -8.41
C LEU A 170 -1.44 17.39 -7.60
N THR A 171 -1.12 16.65 -6.54
CA THR A 171 -2.11 16.08 -5.62
C THR A 171 -2.95 17.17 -4.96
N ASP A 172 -2.33 18.27 -4.53
CA ASP A 172 -3.06 19.44 -4.00
C ASP A 172 -3.99 20.05 -5.04
N GLN A 173 -3.50 20.29 -6.26
CA GLN A 173 -4.32 20.85 -7.35
C GLN A 173 -5.55 19.97 -7.66
N ILE A 174 -5.36 18.65 -7.71
CA ILE A 174 -6.45 17.69 -7.93
C ILE A 174 -7.43 17.74 -6.75
N ASN A 175 -6.93 17.69 -5.52
CA ASN A 175 -7.78 17.69 -4.33
C ASN A 175 -8.56 18.99 -4.16
N GLU A 176 -7.95 20.14 -4.45
CA GLU A 176 -8.58 21.46 -4.44
C GLU A 176 -9.71 21.53 -5.47
N LYS A 177 -9.47 21.09 -6.72
CA LYS A 177 -10.50 21.00 -7.77
C LYS A 177 -11.74 20.21 -7.32
N HIS A 178 -11.54 19.18 -6.50
CA HIS A 178 -12.62 18.31 -6.03
C HIS A 178 -13.15 18.69 -4.63
N GLY A 179 -12.56 19.69 -3.96
CA GLY A 179 -12.96 20.10 -2.60
C GLY A 179 -12.74 19.03 -1.52
N ARG A 180 -11.95 17.98 -1.81
CA ARG A 180 -11.66 16.86 -0.89
C ARG A 180 -10.39 16.10 -1.30
N LYS A 181 -9.88 15.28 -0.40
CA LYS A 181 -8.78 14.33 -0.67
C LYS A 181 -9.26 13.16 -1.55
N VAL A 182 -9.33 13.37 -2.86
CA VAL A 182 -9.62 12.32 -3.85
C VAL A 182 -8.35 11.57 -4.27
N MET A 183 -7.20 12.24 -4.31
CA MET A 183 -5.90 11.63 -4.57
C MET A 183 -5.07 11.63 -3.28
N VAL A 184 -4.45 10.49 -3.01
CA VAL A 184 -3.45 10.33 -1.95
C VAL A 184 -2.23 9.59 -2.50
N ILE A 185 -1.09 9.75 -1.85
CA ILE A 185 0.17 9.15 -2.26
C ILE A 185 0.53 8.01 -1.29
N SER A 186 0.76 6.81 -1.81
CA SER A 186 1.42 5.74 -1.06
C SER A 186 2.94 5.97 -1.10
N PRO A 187 3.61 6.29 0.02
CA PRO A 187 5.02 6.71 0.07
C PRO A 187 5.99 5.52 0.03
N VAL A 188 5.77 4.60 -0.91
CA VAL A 188 6.59 3.40 -1.10
C VAL A 188 8.05 3.75 -1.41
N GLU A 189 8.32 4.79 -2.20
CA GLU A 189 9.70 5.20 -2.47
C GLU A 189 10.44 5.60 -1.18
N GLU A 190 9.81 6.44 -0.36
CA GLU A 190 10.40 6.92 0.90
C GLU A 190 10.67 5.77 1.89
N ALA A 191 9.73 4.83 2.00
CA ALA A 191 9.92 3.64 2.84
C ALA A 191 11.04 2.74 2.28
N THR A 192 11.17 2.65 0.95
CA THR A 192 12.25 1.90 0.29
C THR A 192 13.62 2.52 0.56
N CYS A 193 13.74 3.85 0.45
CA CYS A 193 14.98 4.57 0.75
C CYS A 193 15.42 4.39 2.19
N LYS A 194 14.50 4.43 3.16
CA LYS A 194 14.83 4.15 4.57
C LYS A 194 15.35 2.73 4.78
N LEU A 195 14.79 1.75 4.08
CA LEU A 195 15.29 0.37 4.14
C LEU A 195 16.69 0.26 3.53
N ILE A 196 16.94 0.89 2.36
CA ILE A 196 18.26 0.96 1.73
C ILE A 196 19.29 1.57 2.67
N GLU A 197 18.97 2.72 3.29
CA GLU A 197 19.85 3.41 4.24
C GLU A 197 20.17 2.53 5.45
N MET A 198 19.18 1.78 5.96
CA MET A 198 19.36 0.87 7.08
C MET A 198 20.28 -0.32 6.73
N VAL A 199 20.09 -0.92 5.56
CA VAL A 199 20.96 -2.00 5.05
C VAL A 199 22.38 -1.48 4.85
N ALA A 200 22.55 -0.33 4.20
CA ALA A 200 23.85 0.26 3.97
C ALA A 200 24.59 0.66 5.26
N ALA A 201 23.84 1.00 6.31
CA ALA A 201 24.40 1.27 7.64
C ALA A 201 24.72 -0.02 8.43
N GLY A 202 24.50 -1.21 7.86
CA GLY A 202 24.72 -2.50 8.54
C GLY A 202 23.73 -2.78 9.67
N LYS A 203 22.57 -2.12 9.66
CA LYS A 203 21.55 -2.20 10.72
C LYS A 203 20.39 -3.15 10.39
N PHE A 204 20.36 -3.69 9.18
CA PHE A 204 19.35 -4.67 8.79
C PHE A 204 19.93 -6.10 8.91
N PRO A 205 19.30 -6.98 9.69
CA PRO A 205 19.87 -8.30 9.96
C PRO A 205 19.89 -9.16 8.69
N GLY A 206 21.02 -9.80 8.41
CA GLY A 206 21.16 -10.79 7.32
C GLY A 206 21.28 -10.23 5.89
N ILE A 207 21.20 -8.92 5.69
CA ILE A 207 21.44 -8.26 4.39
C ILE A 207 22.43 -7.12 4.60
N THR A 208 23.53 -7.15 3.86
CA THR A 208 24.63 -6.15 4.01
C THR A 208 24.85 -5.29 2.78
N ASP A 209 24.33 -5.71 1.62
CA ASP A 209 24.38 -4.94 0.38
C ASP A 209 22.95 -4.51 0.01
N PRO A 210 22.65 -3.20 -0.13
CA PRO A 210 21.33 -2.75 -0.58
C PRO A 210 20.86 -3.38 -1.89
N GLY A 211 21.78 -3.79 -2.78
CA GLY A 211 21.43 -4.51 -4.00
C GLY A 211 20.70 -5.82 -3.73
N GLU A 212 20.95 -6.50 -2.61
CA GLU A 212 20.31 -7.78 -2.24
C GLU A 212 18.82 -7.63 -1.88
N LEU A 213 18.31 -6.40 -1.72
CA LEU A 213 16.87 -6.16 -1.58
C LEU A 213 16.08 -6.49 -2.86
N TRP A 214 16.79 -6.60 -3.98
CA TRP A 214 16.28 -7.12 -5.25
C TRP A 214 16.74 -8.56 -5.46
N GLY A 215 15.96 -9.32 -6.25
CA GLY A 215 16.33 -10.67 -6.66
C GLY A 215 17.67 -10.71 -7.41
N PRO A 216 18.24 -11.90 -7.63
CA PRO A 216 19.59 -12.03 -8.19
C PRO A 216 19.73 -11.25 -9.49
N TRP A 217 20.73 -10.35 -9.48
CA TRP A 217 21.11 -9.49 -10.59
C TRP A 217 21.70 -10.32 -11.73
N THR A 218 20.85 -10.81 -12.63
CA THR A 218 21.36 -11.44 -13.85
C THR A 218 21.65 -10.38 -14.91
N ARG A 219 22.65 -10.63 -15.76
CA ARG A 219 23.08 -9.72 -16.84
C ARG A 219 21.93 -9.37 -17.80
N SER A 220 20.91 -10.23 -17.89
CA SER A 220 19.80 -10.16 -18.86
C SER A 220 18.51 -9.53 -18.32
N HIS A 221 18.44 -9.15 -17.04
CA HIS A 221 17.19 -8.64 -16.46
C HIS A 221 17.40 -7.33 -15.69
N ASP A 222 16.49 -6.39 -15.92
CA ASP A 222 16.44 -5.11 -15.21
C ASP A 222 15.88 -5.35 -13.78
N PRO A 223 16.60 -4.90 -12.74
CA PRO A 223 16.16 -5.05 -11.34
C PRO A 223 14.82 -4.45 -10.99
N MET A 224 14.39 -3.42 -11.71
CA MET A 224 13.13 -2.74 -11.45
C MET A 224 11.97 -3.75 -11.44
N TRP A 225 12.08 -4.82 -12.21
CA TRP A 225 11.07 -5.86 -12.31
C TRP A 225 11.22 -6.98 -11.26
N ARG A 226 12.24 -6.97 -10.40
CA ARG A 226 12.52 -8.10 -9.51
C ARG A 226 12.75 -7.67 -8.06
N PRO A 227 11.82 -6.96 -7.40
CA PRO A 227 11.91 -6.73 -5.97
C PRO A 227 11.92 -8.07 -5.22
N GLY A 228 12.80 -8.19 -4.22
CA GLY A 228 12.86 -9.31 -3.29
C GLY A 228 11.66 -9.34 -2.35
N SER A 229 11.57 -10.36 -1.51
CA SER A 229 10.44 -10.56 -0.58
C SER A 229 10.23 -9.36 0.33
N HIS A 230 11.31 -8.78 0.87
CA HIS A 230 11.30 -7.59 1.74
C HIS A 230 10.63 -6.40 1.07
N LEU A 231 11.04 -6.06 -0.15
CA LEU A 231 10.47 -4.93 -0.89
C LEU A 231 9.01 -5.17 -1.27
N ARG A 232 8.65 -6.36 -1.78
CA ARG A 232 7.25 -6.64 -2.12
C ARG A 232 6.32 -6.53 -0.91
N THR A 233 6.78 -7.01 0.25
CA THR A 233 6.05 -6.91 1.50
C THR A 233 5.96 -5.46 1.99
N LEU A 234 7.05 -4.70 1.89
CA LEU A 234 7.08 -3.26 2.18
C LEU A 234 6.10 -2.47 1.30
N PHE A 235 6.06 -2.76 -0.01
CA PHE A 235 5.15 -2.12 -0.97
C PHE A 235 3.70 -2.35 -0.56
N ALA A 236 3.34 -3.61 -0.32
CA ALA A 236 1.99 -3.98 0.08
C ALA A 236 1.59 -3.37 1.43
N TYR A 237 2.48 -3.35 2.43
CA TYR A 237 2.19 -2.68 3.69
C TYR A 237 1.93 -1.18 3.49
N CYS A 238 2.74 -0.49 2.68
CA CYS A 238 2.51 0.94 2.39
C CYS A 238 1.15 1.16 1.72
N ASN A 239 0.86 0.34 0.71
CA ASN A 239 -0.38 0.44 -0.06
C ASN A 239 -1.61 0.18 0.81
N VAL A 240 -1.61 -0.90 1.60
CA VAL A 240 -2.75 -1.25 2.48
C VAL A 240 -2.91 -0.24 3.61
N ALA A 241 -1.80 0.22 4.22
CA ALA A 241 -1.87 1.28 5.21
C ALA A 241 -2.44 2.58 4.62
N THR A 242 -2.08 2.94 3.39
CA THR A 242 -2.60 4.15 2.71
C THR A 242 -4.07 4.01 2.30
N MET A 243 -4.48 2.82 1.82
CA MET A 243 -5.87 2.54 1.47
C MET A 243 -6.79 2.59 2.69
N TYR A 244 -6.41 1.93 3.78
CA TYR A 244 -7.31 1.62 4.90
C TYR A 244 -6.98 2.31 6.21
N GLY A 245 -5.84 3.00 6.30
CA GLY A 245 -5.38 3.62 7.56
C GLY A 245 -5.01 2.61 8.65
N VAL A 246 -4.75 1.36 8.28
CA VAL A 246 -4.40 0.29 9.23
C VAL A 246 -2.89 0.20 9.42
N SER A 247 -2.47 -0.06 10.66
CA SER A 247 -1.06 -0.28 10.95
C SER A 247 -0.60 -1.65 10.46
N PRO A 248 0.57 -1.76 9.79
CA PRO A 248 1.14 -3.04 9.42
C PRO A 248 1.82 -3.78 10.59
N ILE A 249 2.00 -3.13 11.74
CA ILE A 249 2.71 -3.69 12.90
C ILE A 249 1.99 -4.94 13.39
N GLY A 250 2.74 -6.05 13.51
CA GLY A 250 2.22 -7.33 13.98
C GLY A 250 1.50 -8.17 12.92
N LEU A 251 1.30 -7.64 11.70
CA LEU A 251 0.72 -8.44 10.62
C LEU A 251 1.67 -9.54 10.15
N ASN A 252 1.15 -10.71 9.83
CA ASN A 252 1.96 -11.79 9.26
C ASN A 252 1.29 -12.33 7.98
N PRO A 253 1.38 -11.59 6.87
CA PRO A 253 0.77 -12.00 5.61
C PRO A 253 1.42 -13.27 5.08
N ASP A 254 0.57 -14.20 4.64
CA ASP A 254 1.00 -15.38 3.91
C ASP A 254 1.07 -15.06 2.41
N CYS A 255 2.30 -14.82 1.94
CA CYS A 255 2.61 -14.53 0.54
C CYS A 255 3.03 -15.79 -0.25
N SER A 256 2.96 -16.98 0.36
CA SER A 256 3.56 -18.19 -0.21
C SER A 256 2.89 -18.69 -1.49
N SER A 257 1.63 -18.32 -1.73
CA SER A 257 0.91 -18.66 -2.97
C SER A 257 1.19 -17.70 -4.12
N LEU A 258 1.94 -16.61 -3.89
CA LEU A 258 2.18 -15.60 -4.91
C LEU A 258 3.13 -16.10 -5.98
N LYS A 259 2.65 -16.05 -7.22
CA LYS A 259 3.47 -16.24 -8.42
C LYS A 259 3.82 -14.88 -8.99
N PHE A 260 5.00 -14.76 -9.59
CA PHE A 260 5.33 -13.55 -10.34
C PHE A 260 4.38 -13.39 -11.55
N GLY A 261 3.86 -12.18 -11.76
CA GLY A 261 2.81 -11.90 -12.76
C GLY A 261 3.25 -10.90 -13.83
N GLY A 262 2.92 -11.19 -15.10
CA GLY A 262 3.13 -10.27 -16.23
C GLY A 262 3.50 -10.89 -17.58
N GLY A 263 3.44 -12.22 -17.75
CA GLY A 263 3.75 -12.90 -19.01
C GLY A 263 4.23 -14.34 -18.81
N LYS A 264 4.23 -15.17 -19.86
CA LYS A 264 4.59 -16.62 -19.83
C LYS A 264 6.06 -16.92 -19.45
N THR A 265 6.84 -15.95 -18.98
CA THR A 265 8.32 -15.98 -19.09
C THR A 265 9.08 -15.88 -17.77
N PHE A 266 8.44 -15.73 -16.60
CA PHE A 266 9.16 -15.64 -15.33
C PHE A 266 8.80 -16.83 -14.41
N PRO A 267 9.72 -17.79 -14.22
CA PRO A 267 9.47 -19.01 -13.43
C PRO A 267 9.50 -18.79 -11.91
N GLU A 268 9.95 -17.62 -11.44
CA GLU A 268 10.21 -17.36 -10.02
C GLU A 268 8.92 -17.10 -9.23
N ALA A 269 8.59 -17.98 -8.29
CA ALA A 269 7.55 -17.79 -7.29
C ALA A 269 8.08 -16.94 -6.12
N PHE A 270 7.18 -16.39 -5.31
CA PHE A 270 7.58 -15.69 -4.08
C PHE A 270 8.39 -16.59 -3.14
N ASN A 271 8.09 -17.90 -3.12
CA ASN A 271 8.82 -18.90 -2.32
C ASN A 271 10.25 -19.17 -2.83
N ASP A 272 10.59 -18.73 -4.04
CA ASP A 272 11.96 -18.84 -4.55
C ASP A 272 12.84 -17.68 -4.04
N LEU A 273 12.23 -16.67 -3.40
CA LEU A 273 12.94 -15.54 -2.80
C LEU A 273 13.35 -15.88 -1.35
N ALA A 274 14.41 -15.22 -0.88
CA ALA A 274 14.83 -15.33 0.50
C ALA A 274 13.65 -15.00 1.45
N PRO A 275 13.33 -15.83 2.44
CA PRO A 275 12.23 -15.56 3.36
C PRO A 275 12.55 -14.37 4.27
N ILE A 276 11.51 -13.65 4.70
CA ILE A 276 11.63 -12.56 5.67
C ILE A 276 11.56 -13.15 7.08
N THR A 277 12.63 -12.98 7.86
CA THR A 277 12.63 -13.38 9.28
C THR A 277 11.67 -12.51 10.09
N GLU A 278 11.29 -12.96 11.29
CA GLU A 278 10.41 -12.16 12.17
C GLU A 278 11.02 -10.79 12.51
N GLU A 279 12.32 -10.74 12.78
CA GLU A 279 13.04 -9.51 13.10
C GLU A 279 13.03 -8.53 11.91
N GLN A 280 13.38 -9.01 10.71
CA GLN A 280 13.32 -8.23 9.48
C GLN A 280 11.90 -7.70 9.22
N ARG A 281 10.88 -8.53 9.47
CA ARG A 281 9.47 -8.15 9.29
C ARG A 281 9.07 -7.02 10.23
N LYS A 282 9.43 -7.09 11.51
CA LYS A 282 9.17 -6.02 12.49
C LYS A 282 9.81 -4.70 12.06
N ILE A 283 11.05 -4.74 11.57
CA ILE A 283 11.74 -3.56 11.03
C ILE A 283 10.99 -2.98 9.83
N VAL A 284 10.64 -3.82 8.85
CA VAL A 284 9.91 -3.38 7.65
C VAL A 284 8.56 -2.77 8.02
N GLN A 285 7.81 -3.38 8.94
CA GLN A 285 6.54 -2.85 9.44
C GLN A 285 6.70 -1.48 10.11
N GLN A 286 7.74 -1.32 10.93
CA GLN A 286 8.02 -0.06 11.61
C GLN A 286 8.38 1.04 10.63
N ILE A 287 9.28 0.76 9.67
CA ILE A 287 9.63 1.69 8.59
C ILE A 287 8.38 2.15 7.84
N VAL A 288 7.51 1.21 7.48
CA VAL A 288 6.27 1.54 6.76
C VAL A 288 5.36 2.39 7.62
N TRP A 289 5.07 1.98 8.85
CA TRP A 289 4.12 2.71 9.70
C TRP A 289 4.60 4.12 10.00
N ASP A 290 5.88 4.29 10.33
CA ASP A 290 6.47 5.61 10.56
C ASP A 290 6.47 6.47 9.29
N THR A 291 6.64 5.85 8.12
CA THR A 291 6.61 6.61 6.85
C THR A 291 5.17 7.02 6.51
N VAL A 292 4.23 6.09 6.45
CA VAL A 292 2.85 6.35 6.04
C VAL A 292 2.13 7.29 7.02
N SER A 293 2.29 7.05 8.33
CA SER A 293 1.55 7.81 9.35
C SER A 293 2.08 9.23 9.59
N ASN A 294 3.33 9.52 9.18
CA ASN A 294 3.90 10.86 9.26
C ASN A 294 3.89 11.60 7.91
N TYR A 295 3.54 10.93 6.81
CA TYR A 295 3.55 11.54 5.48
C TYR A 295 2.20 12.22 5.16
N PRO A 296 2.13 13.57 5.08
CA PRO A 296 0.84 14.28 5.00
C PRO A 296 -0.06 13.89 3.81
N TYR A 297 0.56 13.54 2.69
CA TYR A 297 -0.13 13.16 1.45
C TYR A 297 -0.62 11.71 1.42
N SER A 298 -0.30 10.88 2.42
CA SER A 298 -0.89 9.54 2.54
C SER A 298 -2.38 9.58 2.91
N GLY A 299 -2.80 10.67 3.56
CA GLY A 299 -4.15 10.82 4.10
C GLY A 299 -4.42 9.97 5.35
N VAL A 300 -3.44 9.22 5.84
CA VAL A 300 -3.54 8.48 7.11
C VAL A 300 -3.31 9.45 8.26
N LYS A 301 -4.21 9.45 9.24
CA LYS A 301 -4.03 10.18 10.50
C LYS A 301 -3.44 9.22 11.52
N LYS A 302 -2.46 9.66 12.30
CA LYS A 302 -2.09 8.93 13.53
C LYS A 302 -3.32 8.87 14.45
N PRO A 303 -3.60 7.71 15.07
CA PRO A 303 -4.59 7.60 16.13
C PRO A 303 -4.33 8.59 17.26
#